data_AF-A0ABD2NLJ4-F1
#
_entry.id   AF-A0ABD2NLJ4-F1
#
_cell.length_a   1.000
_cell.length_b   1.000
_cell.length_c   1.000
_cell.angle_alpha   90.00
_cell.angle_beta   90.00
_cell.angle_gamma   90.00
#
_symmetry.space_group_name_H-M   'P 1'
#
loop_
_entity.id
_entity.type
_entity.pdbx_description
1 polymer ?
#
loop_
_entity_poly.entity_id
_entity_poly.type
_entity_poly.pdbx_seq_one_letter_code
_entity_poly.pdbx_strand_id
1 'polypeptide(L)'
;MLVCSNCAKSVADRDQNIQYDACKGLMHVTCTGLRDEDRVTWQKIKEIKVISMLCNKCNSNIEAFSNFRQLVQPFQADIQVKMDEINQKALSFDQKLSAIDSKISKVDYISSAQFADNIANEAVDRINRAKNFIIRGVPESAGDLSTKKKHDIEIVNEVLRNLECGSTPTTLFRIGQSKNKHPRMIKVVMNNEEFYGITTN
;
A
#
# COMPACT_ATOMS: atom_id res chain seq x y z
N MET A 1 14.74 50.39 -50.36
CA MET A 1 14.97 51.60 -49.53
C MET A 1 14.45 51.33 -48.14
N LEU A 2 15.28 51.54 -47.12
CA LEU A 2 14.86 51.42 -45.72
C LEU A 2 14.07 52.68 -45.34
N VAL A 3 12.93 52.52 -44.68
CA VAL A 3 12.04 53.63 -44.30
C VAL A 3 11.89 53.71 -42.79
N CYS A 4 11.81 54.94 -42.27
CA CYS A 4 11.59 55.18 -40.86
C CYS A 4 10.17 54.76 -40.48
N SER A 5 10.03 53.90 -39.48
CA SER A 5 8.71 53.37 -39.09
C SER A 5 7.84 54.40 -38.36
N ASN A 6 8.37 55.58 -38.03
CA ASN A 6 7.61 56.67 -37.40
C ASN A 6 7.14 57.72 -38.41
N CYS A 7 8.04 58.23 -39.27
CA CYS A 7 7.71 59.31 -40.22
C CYS A 7 7.54 58.85 -41.69
N ALA A 8 7.73 57.56 -41.97
CA ALA A 8 7.66 56.93 -43.30
C ALA A 8 8.63 57.49 -44.37
N LYS A 9 9.61 58.31 -43.98
CA LYS A 9 10.65 58.83 -44.88
C LYS A 9 11.83 57.86 -44.99
N SER A 10 12.60 57.97 -46.08
CA SER A 10 13.81 57.17 -46.30
C SER A 10 14.82 57.38 -45.17
N VAL A 11 15.47 56.29 -44.74
CA VAL A 11 16.61 56.31 -43.82
C VAL A 11 17.86 56.11 -44.68
N ALA A 12 18.71 57.13 -44.79
CA ALA A 12 19.98 57.01 -45.50
C ALA A 12 21.04 56.36 -44.59
N ASP A 13 22.05 55.70 -45.18
CA ASP A 13 23.15 55.08 -44.41
C ASP A 13 23.99 56.08 -43.60
N ARG A 14 23.92 57.37 -43.97
CA ARG A 14 24.57 58.47 -43.25
C ARG A 14 23.73 59.03 -42.10
N ASP A 15 22.45 58.67 -42.03
CA ASP A 15 21.56 59.14 -40.97
C ASP A 15 21.75 58.29 -39.72
N GLN A 16 21.89 58.95 -38.57
CA GLN A 16 21.86 58.26 -37.29
C GLN A 16 20.46 57.68 -37.07
N ASN A 17 20.39 56.36 -36.97
CA ASN A 17 19.15 55.61 -36.84
C ASN A 17 19.20 54.63 -35.66
N ILE A 18 18.01 54.24 -35.20
CA ILE A 18 17.79 53.27 -34.13
C ILE A 18 16.90 52.16 -34.65
N GLN A 19 17.24 50.93 -34.31
CA GLN A 19 16.43 49.76 -34.62
C GLN A 19 15.54 49.40 -33.42
N TYR A 20 14.26 49.15 -33.68
CA TYR A 20 13.32 48.60 -32.71
C TYR A 20 13.67 47.15 -32.36
N ASP A 21 13.50 46.77 -31.10
CA ASP A 21 13.91 45.46 -30.63
C ASP A 21 13.00 44.32 -31.12
N ALA A 22 11.69 44.58 -31.23
CA ALA A 22 10.69 43.59 -31.61
C ALA A 22 10.56 43.37 -33.13
N CYS A 23 10.21 44.41 -33.89
CA CYS A 23 9.99 44.28 -35.34
C CYS A 23 11.25 44.48 -36.19
N LYS A 24 12.39 44.82 -35.57
CA LYS A 24 13.65 45.15 -36.26
C LYS A 24 13.55 46.32 -37.26
N GLY A 25 12.46 47.10 -37.21
CA GLY A 25 12.26 48.29 -38.03
C GLY A 25 13.21 49.42 -37.62
N LEU A 26 13.50 50.32 -38.55
CA LEU A 26 14.39 51.47 -38.32
C LEU A 26 13.61 52.74 -38.01
N MET A 27 14.21 53.60 -37.21
CA MET A 27 13.69 54.92 -36.86
C MET A 27 14.81 55.95 -36.87
N HIS A 28 14.57 57.13 -37.43
CA HIS A 28 15.53 58.23 -37.30
C HIS A 28 15.69 58.61 -35.83
N VAL A 29 16.90 58.92 -35.39
CA VAL A 29 17.11 59.40 -34.01
C VAL A 29 16.26 60.64 -33.72
N THR A 30 16.11 61.56 -34.68
CA THR A 30 15.24 62.74 -34.55
C THR A 30 13.76 62.40 -34.40
N CYS A 31 13.34 61.26 -34.92
CA CYS A 31 11.96 60.77 -34.78
C CYS A 31 11.69 60.11 -33.42
N THR A 32 12.70 59.98 -32.55
CA THR A 32 12.52 59.44 -31.18
C THR A 32 11.98 60.49 -30.20
N GLY A 33 12.15 61.78 -30.51
CA GLY A 33 11.85 62.88 -29.59
C GLY A 33 12.83 63.04 -28.42
N LEU A 34 13.90 62.23 -28.37
CA LEU A 34 14.95 62.33 -27.33
C LEU A 34 15.87 63.52 -27.60
N ARG A 35 16.30 64.21 -26.54
CA ARG A 35 17.36 65.22 -26.60
C ARG A 35 18.73 64.53 -26.67
N ASP A 36 19.75 65.25 -27.11
CA ASP A 36 21.11 64.69 -27.27
C ASP A 36 21.70 64.13 -25.96
N GLU A 37 21.37 64.74 -24.82
CA GLU A 37 21.79 64.28 -23.48
C GLU A 37 21.10 62.96 -23.07
N ASP A 38 19.81 62.83 -23.36
CA ASP A 38 19.03 61.62 -23.08
C ASP A 38 19.48 60.45 -23.95
N ARG A 39 20.00 60.75 -25.14
CA ARG A 39 20.49 59.75 -26.08
C ARG A 39 21.76 59.06 -25.60
N VAL A 40 22.71 59.80 -25.04
CA VAL A 40 23.95 59.22 -24.47
C VAL A 40 23.59 58.30 -23.30
N THR A 41 22.65 58.73 -22.47
CA THR A 41 22.12 57.95 -21.35
C THR A 41 21.41 56.69 -21.85
N TRP A 42 20.57 56.81 -22.88
CA TRP A 42 19.88 55.69 -23.49
C TRP A 42 20.83 54.67 -24.13
N GLN A 43 21.87 55.11 -24.84
CA GLN A 43 22.88 54.20 -25.41
C GLN A 43 23.59 53.38 -24.33
N LYS A 44 23.98 54.03 -23.22
CA LYS A 44 24.58 53.34 -22.06
C LYS A 44 23.63 52.33 -21.44
N ILE A 45 22.34 52.66 -21.31
CA ILE A 45 21.34 51.75 -20.73
C ILE A 45 20.99 50.59 -21.69
N LYS A 46 21.02 50.83 -23.00
CA LYS A 46 20.82 49.80 -24.02
C LYS A 46 21.89 48.70 -23.95
N GLU A 47 23.15 49.08 -23.71
CA GLU A 47 24.24 48.11 -23.52
C GLU A 47 23.99 47.17 -22.33
N ILE A 48 23.25 47.64 -21.31
CA ILE A 48 22.87 46.86 -20.12
C ILE A 48 21.57 46.05 -20.36
N LYS A 49 20.95 46.14 -21.55
CA LYS A 49 19.71 45.45 -21.94
C LYS A 49 18.50 45.72 -21.03
N VAL A 50 18.45 46.87 -20.36
CA VAL A 50 17.36 47.17 -19.39
C VAL A 50 16.12 47.77 -20.07
N ILE A 51 16.29 48.43 -21.22
CA ILE A 51 15.19 49.13 -21.92
C ILE A 51 15.07 48.60 -23.35
N SER A 52 13.88 48.09 -23.69
CA SER A 52 13.51 47.73 -25.06
C SER A 52 12.77 48.88 -25.75
N MET A 53 13.18 49.23 -26.96
CA MET A 53 12.50 50.22 -27.80
C MET A 53 11.52 49.51 -28.73
N LEU A 54 10.25 49.86 -28.59
CA LEU A 54 9.16 49.29 -29.37
C LEU A 54 8.52 50.37 -30.24
N CYS A 55 8.13 50.02 -31.45
CA CYS A 55 7.33 50.93 -32.27
C CYS A 55 5.88 50.90 -31.78
N ASN A 56 5.10 51.94 -32.10
CA ASN A 56 3.70 52.03 -31.68
C ASN A 56 2.87 50.78 -32.05
N LYS A 57 3.16 50.16 -33.21
CA LYS A 57 2.50 48.92 -33.64
C LYS A 57 2.91 47.70 -32.79
N CYS A 58 4.17 47.62 -32.37
CA CYS A 58 4.63 46.56 -31.48
C CYS A 58 4.11 46.78 -30.05
N ASN A 59 4.01 48.03 -29.61
CA ASN A 59 3.49 48.36 -28.29
C ASN A 59 2.03 47.95 -28.12
N SER A 60 1.17 48.24 -29.12
CA SER A 60 -0.24 47.80 -29.10
C SER A 60 -0.41 46.28 -29.06
N ASN A 61 0.53 45.52 -29.65
CA ASN A 61 0.48 44.05 -29.62
C ASN A 61 0.84 43.48 -28.23
N ILE A 62 1.65 44.18 -27.43
CA ILE A 62 1.96 43.75 -26.05
C ILE A 62 0.74 43.91 -25.15
N GLU A 63 0.00 45.00 -25.29
CA GLU A 63 -1.26 45.19 -24.56
C GLU A 63 -2.27 44.10 -24.92
N ALA A 64 -2.39 43.74 -26.21
CA ALA A 64 -3.22 42.61 -26.64
C ALA A 64 -2.76 41.26 -26.04
N PHE A 65 -1.45 41.05 -25.90
CA PHE A 65 -0.89 39.84 -25.27
C PHE A 65 -1.16 39.79 -23.75
N SER A 66 -1.22 40.95 -23.09
CA SER A 66 -1.59 41.02 -21.67
C SER A 66 -3.04 40.60 -21.44
N ASN A 67 -3.96 40.95 -22.36
CA ASN A 67 -5.35 40.49 -22.34
C ASN A 67 -5.47 38.99 -22.63
N PHE A 68 -4.64 38.46 -23.53
CA PHE A 68 -4.58 37.02 -23.77
C PHE A 68 -4.16 36.23 -22.53
N ARG A 69 -3.19 36.73 -21.76
CA ARG A 69 -2.77 36.10 -20.49
C ARG A 69 -3.91 36.03 -19.47
N GLN A 70 -4.74 37.08 -19.39
CA GLN A 70 -5.91 37.09 -18.51
C GLN A 70 -6.97 36.06 -18.92
N LEU A 71 -7.11 35.80 -20.22
CA LEU A 71 -8.03 34.76 -20.72
C LEU A 71 -7.52 33.34 -20.47
N VAL A 72 -6.20 33.11 -20.52
CA VAL A 72 -5.59 31.78 -20.33
C VAL A 72 -5.52 31.36 -18.86
N GLN A 73 -5.37 32.31 -17.94
CA GLN A 73 -5.27 32.05 -16.51
C GLN A 73 -6.39 31.17 -15.92
N PRO A 74 -7.69 31.43 -16.18
CA PRO A 74 -8.77 30.60 -15.63
C PRO A 74 -8.75 29.17 -16.19
N PHE A 75 -8.37 28.97 -17.46
CA PHE A 75 -8.24 27.61 -18.02
C PHE A 75 -7.10 26.84 -17.35
N GLN A 76 -5.98 27.51 -17.05
CA GLN A 76 -4.88 26.89 -16.33
C GLN A 76 -5.31 26.45 -14.92
N ALA A 77 -6.11 27.27 -14.22
CA ALA A 77 -6.66 26.93 -12.92
C ALA A 77 -7.65 25.75 -13.00
N ASP A 78 -8.55 25.75 -13.98
CA ASP A 78 -9.54 24.67 -14.15
C ASP A 78 -8.86 23.33 -14.49
N ILE A 79 -7.85 23.35 -15.37
CA ILE A 79 -7.05 22.15 -15.68
C ILE A 79 -6.37 21.61 -14.42
N GLN A 80 -5.82 22.49 -13.58
CA GLN A 80 -5.18 22.07 -12.33
C GLN A 80 -6.18 21.39 -11.39
N VAL A 81 -7.37 21.99 -11.20
CA VAL A 81 -8.43 21.41 -10.37
C VAL A 81 -8.87 20.05 -10.91
N LYS A 82 -9.06 19.91 -12.22
CA LYS A 82 -9.44 18.64 -12.85
C LYS A 82 -8.35 17.58 -12.70
N MET A 83 -7.08 17.97 -12.77
CA MET A 83 -5.97 17.06 -12.54
C MET A 83 -5.95 16.55 -11.10
N ASP A 84 -6.21 17.42 -10.13
CA ASP A 84 -6.30 17.05 -8.72
C ASP A 84 -7.49 16.11 -8.45
N GLU A 85 -8.66 16.36 -9.06
CA GLU A 85 -9.82 15.47 -9.00
C GLU A 85 -9.52 14.06 -9.56
N ILE A 86 -8.80 13.99 -10.70
CA ILE A 86 -8.41 12.71 -11.31
C ILE A 86 -7.44 11.95 -10.41
N ASN A 87 -6.44 12.63 -9.86
CA ASN A 87 -5.47 12.02 -8.94
C ASN A 87 -6.16 11.47 -7.68
N GLN A 88 -7.11 12.21 -7.11
CA GLN A 88 -7.90 11.73 -5.97
C GLN A 88 -8.73 10.49 -6.31
N LYS A 89 -9.34 10.45 -7.49
CA LYS A 89 -10.09 9.27 -7.95
C LYS A 89 -9.18 8.06 -8.18
N ALA A 90 -8.00 8.26 -8.75
CA ALA A 90 -7.01 7.19 -8.94
C ALA A 90 -6.58 6.56 -7.60
N LEU A 91 -6.25 7.40 -6.61
CA LEU A 91 -5.91 6.94 -5.25
C LEU A 91 -7.06 6.15 -4.61
N SER A 92 -8.30 6.59 -4.79
CA SER A 92 -9.47 5.85 -4.28
C SER A 92 -9.64 4.49 -4.95
N PHE A 93 -9.37 4.39 -6.26
CA PHE A 93 -9.42 3.11 -6.97
C PHE A 93 -8.32 2.15 -6.52
N ASP A 94 -7.09 2.62 -6.34
CA ASP A 94 -5.99 1.78 -5.85
C ASP A 94 -6.29 1.20 -4.47
N GLN A 95 -6.86 2.02 -3.57
CA GLN A 95 -7.30 1.55 -2.25
C GLN A 95 -8.38 0.46 -2.35
N LYS A 96 -9.36 0.64 -3.25
CA LYS A 96 -10.42 -0.36 -3.47
C LYS A 96 -9.87 -1.65 -4.07
N LEU A 97 -8.94 -1.56 -5.01
CA LEU A 97 -8.30 -2.72 -5.62
C LEU A 97 -7.49 -3.51 -4.59
N SER A 98 -6.66 -2.83 -3.78
CA SER A 98 -5.91 -3.48 -2.70
C SER A 98 -6.82 -4.17 -1.69
N ALA A 99 -7.95 -3.55 -1.34
CA ALA A 99 -8.93 -4.17 -0.45
C ALA A 99 -9.58 -5.42 -1.06
N ILE A 100 -9.87 -5.43 -2.38
CA ILE A 100 -10.40 -6.59 -3.08
C ILE A 100 -9.35 -7.71 -3.13
N ASP A 101 -8.10 -7.39 -3.46
CA ASP A 101 -7.01 -8.35 -3.57
C ASP A 101 -6.80 -9.10 -2.24
N SER A 102 -6.82 -8.36 -1.12
CA SER A 102 -6.75 -8.96 0.22
C SER A 102 -7.91 -9.91 0.56
N LYS A 103 -9.09 -9.71 -0.03
CA LYS A 103 -10.24 -10.59 0.15
C LYS A 103 -10.13 -11.83 -0.73
N ILE A 104 -9.63 -11.69 -1.96
CA ILE A 104 -9.42 -12.80 -2.89
C ILE A 104 -8.39 -13.78 -2.33
N SER A 105 -7.25 -13.29 -1.81
CA SER A 105 -6.23 -14.17 -1.22
C SER A 105 -6.75 -15.04 -0.07
N LYS A 106 -7.76 -14.55 0.68
CA LYS A 106 -8.41 -15.34 1.74
C LYS A 106 -9.32 -16.44 1.19
N VAL A 107 -9.99 -16.17 0.07
CA VAL A 107 -10.86 -17.15 -0.59
C VAL A 107 -10.04 -18.26 -1.25
N ASP A 108 -8.90 -17.93 -1.85
CA ASP A 108 -7.98 -18.91 -2.43
C ASP A 108 -7.44 -19.87 -1.37
N TYR A 109 -7.14 -19.38 -0.16
CA TYR A 109 -6.73 -20.24 0.95
C TYR A 109 -7.84 -21.22 1.35
N ILE A 110 -9.09 -20.76 1.52
CA ILE A 110 -10.22 -21.62 1.90
C ILE A 110 -10.53 -22.65 0.82
N SER A 111 -10.29 -22.31 -0.44
CA SER A 111 -10.53 -23.18 -1.60
C SER A 111 -9.31 -24.05 -1.92
N SER A 112 -8.21 -23.91 -1.18
CA SER A 112 -6.99 -24.66 -1.40
C SER A 112 -7.12 -26.11 -0.94
N ALA A 113 -6.45 -27.02 -1.65
CA ALA A 113 -6.33 -28.42 -1.26
C ALA A 113 -5.73 -28.56 0.15
N GLN A 114 -4.80 -27.69 0.53
CA GLN A 114 -4.21 -27.67 1.87
C GLN A 114 -5.24 -27.40 2.97
N PHE A 115 -6.23 -26.53 2.74
CA PHE A 115 -7.28 -26.28 3.72
C PHE A 115 -8.21 -27.49 3.89
N ALA A 116 -8.58 -28.13 2.77
CA ALA A 116 -9.36 -29.36 2.81
C ALA A 116 -8.61 -30.50 3.52
N ASP A 117 -7.31 -30.66 3.25
CA ASP A 117 -6.45 -31.64 3.91
C ASP A 117 -6.34 -31.36 5.41
N ASN A 118 -6.22 -30.10 5.82
CA ASN A 118 -6.18 -29.72 7.23
C ASN A 118 -7.49 -30.07 7.95
N ILE A 119 -8.65 -29.89 7.31
CA ILE A 119 -9.95 -30.29 7.87
C ILE A 119 -10.02 -31.81 8.01
N ALA A 120 -9.64 -32.55 6.97
CA ALA A 120 -9.65 -34.01 6.98
C ALA A 120 -8.73 -34.56 8.08
N ASN A 121 -7.52 -34.01 8.18
CA ASN A 121 -6.54 -34.39 9.21
C ASN A 121 -7.06 -34.09 10.62
N GLU A 122 -7.66 -32.92 10.86
CA GLU A 122 -8.26 -32.61 12.17
C GLU A 122 -9.43 -33.54 12.52
N ALA A 123 -10.24 -33.94 11.53
CA ALA A 123 -11.31 -34.90 11.74
C ALA A 123 -10.76 -36.28 12.16
N VAL A 124 -9.73 -36.76 11.46
CA VAL A 124 -9.02 -38.00 11.80
C VAL A 124 -8.40 -37.90 13.20
N ASP A 125 -7.76 -36.78 13.53
CA ASP A 125 -7.16 -36.55 14.84
C ASP A 125 -8.20 -36.47 15.97
N ARG A 126 -9.39 -35.92 15.70
CA ARG A 126 -10.50 -35.95 16.66
C ARG A 126 -10.98 -37.37 16.93
N ILE A 127 -11.15 -38.17 15.88
CA ILE A 127 -11.52 -39.59 16.01
C ILE A 127 -10.44 -40.35 16.80
N ASN A 128 -9.16 -40.09 16.53
CA ASN A 128 -8.05 -40.72 17.26
C ASN A 128 -7.95 -40.25 18.72
N ARG A 129 -8.28 -38.98 19.01
CA ARG A 129 -8.32 -38.44 20.37
C ARG A 129 -9.51 -38.96 21.17
N ALA A 130 -10.66 -39.19 20.55
CA ALA A 130 -11.86 -39.70 21.21
C ALA A 130 -11.66 -41.11 21.81
N LYS A 131 -10.72 -41.89 21.28
CA LYS A 131 -10.33 -43.23 21.80
C LYS A 131 -9.48 -43.16 23.06
N ASN A 132 -9.00 -41.97 23.40
CA ASN A 132 -8.03 -41.78 24.47
C ASN A 132 -8.70 -41.11 25.65
N PHE A 133 -8.56 -41.67 26.83
CA PHE A 133 -8.91 -40.97 28.07
C PHE A 133 -7.72 -40.95 29.02
N ILE A 134 -7.79 -40.03 29.99
CA ILE A 134 -6.70 -39.75 30.91
C ILE A 134 -7.21 -39.93 32.33
N ILE A 135 -6.58 -40.82 33.08
CA ILE A 135 -6.83 -41.00 34.51
C ILE A 135 -5.82 -40.17 35.28
N ARG A 136 -6.30 -39.33 36.20
CA ARG A 136 -5.48 -38.47 37.07
C ARG A 136 -5.50 -38.98 38.51
N GLY A 137 -4.49 -38.59 39.28
CA GLY A 137 -4.44 -38.87 40.72
C GLY A 137 -4.04 -40.30 41.08
N VAL A 138 -3.59 -41.10 40.12
CA VAL A 138 -3.17 -42.48 40.38
C VAL A 138 -1.78 -42.51 41.03
N PRO A 139 -1.64 -42.99 42.28
CA PRO A 139 -0.35 -43.08 42.96
C PRO A 139 0.69 -43.83 42.11
N GLU A 140 1.95 -43.42 42.19
CA GLU A 140 3.04 -44.15 41.52
C GLU A 140 3.40 -45.37 42.37
N SER A 141 3.51 -46.54 41.76
CA SER A 141 4.02 -47.73 42.44
C SER A 141 5.55 -47.80 42.40
N ALA A 142 6.15 -48.30 43.47
CA ALA A 142 7.56 -48.64 43.50
C ALA A 142 7.78 -50.04 42.88
N GLY A 143 8.89 -50.23 42.17
CA GLY A 143 9.23 -51.52 41.55
C GLY A 143 9.77 -51.41 40.13
N ASP A 144 9.94 -52.57 39.50
CA ASP A 144 10.35 -52.71 38.11
C ASP A 144 9.22 -52.33 37.14
N LEU A 145 9.55 -52.29 35.84
CA LEU A 145 8.59 -51.87 34.80
C LEU A 145 7.37 -52.80 34.74
N SER A 146 7.56 -54.10 34.98
CA SER A 146 6.49 -55.10 34.96
C SER A 146 5.49 -54.88 36.09
N THR A 147 5.98 -54.71 37.32
CA THR A 147 5.13 -54.47 38.50
C THR A 147 4.36 -53.16 38.36
N LYS A 148 5.01 -52.10 37.86
CA LYS A 148 4.34 -50.82 37.61
C LYS A 148 3.21 -50.93 36.59
N LYS A 149 3.47 -51.64 35.48
CA LYS A 149 2.47 -51.86 34.43
C LYS A 149 1.28 -52.66 34.94
N LYS A 150 1.52 -53.69 35.77
CA LYS A 150 0.46 -54.50 36.38
C LYS A 150 -0.43 -53.66 37.31
N HIS A 151 0.19 -52.84 38.17
CA HIS A 151 -0.54 -51.92 39.04
C HIS A 151 -1.40 -50.92 38.25
N ASP A 152 -0.84 -50.31 37.21
CA ASP A 152 -1.57 -49.38 36.35
C ASP A 152 -2.75 -50.08 35.63
N ILE A 153 -2.59 -51.32 35.17
CA ILE A 153 -3.66 -52.13 34.57
C ILE A 153 -4.79 -52.39 35.56
N GLU A 154 -4.46 -52.78 36.79
CA GLU A 154 -5.45 -53.09 37.82
C GLU A 154 -6.34 -51.88 38.12
N ILE A 155 -5.74 -50.68 38.24
CA ILE A 155 -6.45 -49.43 38.48
C ILE A 155 -7.30 -49.04 37.26
N VAL A 156 -6.76 -49.15 36.04
CA VAL A 156 -7.53 -48.88 34.82
C VAL A 156 -8.75 -49.80 34.75
N ASN A 157 -8.59 -51.10 35.03
CA ASN A 157 -9.70 -52.05 35.03
C ASN A 157 -10.73 -51.77 36.11
N GLU A 158 -10.32 -51.30 37.29
CA GLU A 158 -11.24 -50.85 38.33
C GLU A 158 -12.06 -49.64 37.88
N VAL A 159 -11.41 -48.64 37.31
CA VAL A 159 -12.09 -47.46 36.76
C VAL A 159 -13.06 -47.85 35.64
N LEU A 160 -12.66 -48.73 34.72
CA LEU A 160 -13.53 -49.20 33.64
C LEU A 160 -14.75 -49.97 34.18
N ARG A 161 -14.57 -50.83 35.20
CA ARG A 161 -15.68 -51.51 35.87
C ARG A 161 -16.65 -50.54 36.53
N ASN A 162 -16.14 -49.51 37.20
CA ASN A 162 -16.98 -48.49 37.84
C ASN A 162 -17.77 -47.63 36.84
N LEU A 163 -17.27 -47.54 35.59
CA LEU A 163 -17.94 -46.87 34.48
C LEU A 163 -18.83 -47.82 33.65
N GLU A 164 -19.01 -49.07 34.10
CA GLU A 164 -19.74 -50.12 33.37
C GLU A 164 -19.22 -50.34 31.93
N CYS A 165 -17.93 -50.07 31.71
CA CYS A 165 -17.29 -50.23 30.41
C CYS A 165 -16.75 -51.66 30.28
N GLY A 166 -17.40 -52.46 29.44
CA GLY A 166 -16.99 -53.84 29.13
C GLY A 166 -15.73 -53.95 28.26
N SER A 167 -15.24 -52.83 27.75
CA SER A 167 -14.14 -52.80 26.78
C SER A 167 -12.78 -52.93 27.40
N THR A 168 -11.86 -53.54 26.65
CA THR A 168 -10.46 -53.68 27.07
C THR A 168 -9.58 -52.60 26.45
N PRO A 169 -8.68 -51.98 27.23
CA PRO A 169 -7.75 -50.99 26.71
C PRO A 169 -6.71 -51.66 25.81
N THR A 170 -6.44 -51.06 24.65
CA THR A 170 -5.42 -51.51 23.71
C THR A 170 -4.01 -51.20 24.22
N THR A 171 -3.80 -49.96 24.70
CA THR A 171 -2.52 -49.54 25.27
C THR A 171 -2.72 -48.60 26.45
N LEU A 172 -1.75 -48.61 27.36
CA LEU A 172 -1.69 -47.72 28.51
C LEU A 172 -0.26 -47.32 28.79
N PHE A 173 -0.06 -46.06 29.19
CA PHE A 173 1.23 -45.56 29.62
C PHE A 173 1.07 -44.27 30.44
N ARG A 174 2.03 -44.02 31.34
CA ARG A 174 2.08 -42.77 32.11
C ARG A 174 2.65 -41.64 31.27
N ILE A 175 2.00 -40.48 31.32
CA ILE A 175 2.42 -39.25 30.65
C ILE A 175 3.15 -38.33 31.63
N GLY A 176 4.32 -37.86 31.24
CA GLY A 176 5.11 -36.88 31.97
C GLY A 176 6.31 -37.47 32.72
N GLN A 177 7.02 -36.60 33.44
CA GLN A 177 8.22 -36.96 34.18
C GLN A 177 7.89 -37.46 35.59
N SER A 178 8.61 -38.48 36.07
CA SER A 178 8.34 -39.12 37.36
C SER A 178 8.73 -38.29 38.58
N LYS A 179 9.47 -37.19 38.40
CA LYS A 179 10.01 -36.34 39.48
C LYS A 179 9.07 -35.20 39.92
N ASN A 180 7.83 -35.18 39.43
CA ASN A 180 6.89 -34.11 39.75
C ASN A 180 6.27 -34.29 41.13
N LYS A 181 5.88 -33.18 41.76
CA LYS A 181 5.12 -33.15 43.03
C LYS A 181 3.77 -33.88 42.93
N HIS A 182 3.27 -34.08 41.72
CA HIS A 182 2.02 -34.76 41.43
C HIS A 182 2.27 -36.09 40.68
N PRO A 183 1.50 -37.15 40.97
CA PRO A 183 1.59 -38.40 40.23
C PRO A 183 1.33 -38.18 38.73
N ARG A 184 2.01 -38.95 37.88
CA ARG A 184 1.79 -38.86 36.43
C ARG A 184 0.41 -39.37 36.07
N MET A 185 -0.14 -38.80 35.02
CA MET A 185 -1.43 -39.23 34.49
C MET A 185 -1.25 -40.51 33.68
N ILE A 186 -2.23 -41.40 33.69
CA ILE A 186 -2.26 -42.58 32.83
C ILE A 186 -3.09 -42.24 31.61
N LYS A 187 -2.49 -42.30 30.42
CA LYS A 187 -3.24 -42.29 29.16
C LYS A 187 -3.62 -43.72 28.82
N VAL A 188 -4.91 -43.91 28.57
CA VAL A 188 -5.50 -45.18 28.16
C VAL A 188 -6.03 -45.00 26.75
N VAL A 189 -5.71 -45.94 25.87
CA VAL A 189 -6.18 -45.98 24.48
C VAL A 189 -7.11 -47.17 24.34
N MET A 190 -8.35 -46.92 23.93
CA MET A 190 -9.40 -47.92 23.77
C MET A 190 -9.52 -48.39 22.33
N ASN A 191 -10.10 -49.59 22.14
CA ASN A 191 -10.50 -50.05 20.83
C ASN A 191 -11.85 -49.42 20.43
N ASN A 192 -12.03 -49.18 19.13
CA ASN A 192 -13.02 -48.25 18.60
C ASN A 192 -14.46 -48.81 18.53
N GLU A 193 -14.63 -50.12 18.69
CA GLU A 193 -15.89 -50.79 18.38
C GLU A 193 -16.90 -50.78 19.54
N GLU A 194 -16.50 -50.39 20.75
CA GLU A 194 -17.32 -50.59 21.95
C GLU A 194 -17.47 -49.34 22.85
N PHE A 195 -16.77 -48.24 22.56
CA PHE A 195 -16.78 -47.05 23.43
C PHE A 195 -18.03 -46.14 23.28
N TYR A 196 -19.06 -46.60 22.54
CA TYR A 196 -20.32 -45.87 22.33
C TYR A 196 -21.29 -45.94 23.54
N GLY A 197 -20.92 -46.60 24.64
CA GLY A 197 -21.83 -46.88 25.76
C GLY A 197 -21.93 -45.81 26.85
N ILE A 198 -20.97 -44.88 26.97
CA ILE A 198 -20.99 -43.87 28.04
C ILE A 198 -21.81 -42.66 27.58
N THR A 199 -23.14 -42.85 27.51
CA THR A 199 -24.08 -41.73 27.47
C THR A 199 -24.22 -41.19 28.88
N THR A 200 -23.92 -39.91 29.05
CA THR A 200 -24.16 -39.21 30.31
C THR A 200 -25.67 -39.07 30.48
N ASN A 201 -26.21 -39.67 31.55
CA ASN A 201 -27.49 -39.27 32.13
C ASN A 201 -27.29 -38.00 32.97
#